data_AF-A0A963MRB4-F1
#
_entry.id   AF-A0A963MRB4-F1
#
_cell.length_a   1.000
_cell.length_b   1.000
_cell.length_c   1.000
_cell.angle_alpha   90.00
_cell.angle_beta   90.00
_cell.angle_gamma   90.00
#
_symmetry.space_group_name_H-M   'P 1'
#
loop_
_entity.id
_entity.type
_entity.pdbx_description
1 polymer ?
#
loop_
_entity_poly.entity_id
_entity_poly.type
_entity_poly.pdbx_seq_one_letter_code
_entity_poly.pdbx_strand_id
1 'polypeptide(L)'
;MLKPLVPLNGYFLSSAMSVVALVTFCIFPFISHAAEVCEASSNPSSLFATEIHSGLGNTGIEMAQSGIGGTGIGSSGIGGTGIEISDYSDNGEKTIIDNNELNGTGIIGLITGFASICVNGIEIHYNKNTLVIMDGLPASISNLKIGQMVVVRAESSDGKAIAQQIAILHATIGPVTHVNSATNEIKVLNQTIQLQSHHVSEELYEKWVRVSGLRLASGKIIASHIQLIKPLEQSTINGLITQINPGEIIIDGTRVEFSPQSWPNDLTKGMEISVSGHWNGTSILAQALYVEPTRKILENVQRIVMEGYVRSLNEQSFELNNQSVQISPAAQIKLPDDKRLKLNQRVQVTGQLTLDNQIVVDKLELIPSPVIQDINTISIDSGNRNAYDPALK
;
A
#
# COMPACT_ATOMS: atom_id res chain seq x y z
N MET A 1 38.49 -48.30 44.61
CA MET A 1 38.69 -49.55 45.36
C MET A 1 37.35 -50.26 45.49
N LEU A 2 37.38 -51.55 45.13
CA LEU A 2 36.45 -52.68 45.29
C LEU A 2 34.95 -52.49 45.63
N LYS A 3 34.15 -53.10 44.75
CA LYS A 3 32.85 -53.78 44.95
C LYS A 3 32.98 -54.97 45.94
N PRO A 4 31.87 -55.49 46.52
CA PRO A 4 31.18 -56.67 45.96
C PRO A 4 29.62 -56.54 46.01
N LEU A 5 28.82 -56.97 45.01
CA LEU A 5 28.36 -58.32 44.60
C LEU A 5 27.33 -59.02 45.55
N VAL A 6 26.02 -58.84 45.26
CA VAL A 6 24.97 -59.83 44.78
C VAL A 6 24.89 -61.18 45.54
N PRO A 7 23.69 -61.74 45.93
CA PRO A 7 22.85 -62.48 44.95
C PRO A 7 21.31 -62.67 45.12
N LEU A 8 20.70 -62.79 43.92
CA LEU A 8 19.69 -63.75 43.39
C LEU A 8 18.24 -63.93 43.92
N ASN A 9 17.43 -64.30 42.91
CA ASN A 9 16.15 -65.04 42.87
C ASN A 9 14.85 -64.24 43.08
N GLY A 10 13.81 -64.42 42.28
CA GLY A 10 13.59 -65.37 41.19
C GLY A 10 12.23 -65.13 40.51
N TYR A 11 12.11 -65.69 39.31
CA TYR A 11 10.94 -65.77 38.46
C TYR A 11 9.63 -66.13 39.18
N PHE A 12 8.51 -65.52 38.78
CA PHE A 12 7.25 -66.26 38.59
C PHE A 12 6.32 -65.56 37.58
N LEU A 13 5.89 -66.33 36.58
CA LEU A 13 4.82 -66.02 35.63
C LEU A 13 3.46 -65.94 36.35
N SER A 14 2.54 -65.11 35.85
CA SER A 14 1.15 -65.50 35.56
C SER A 14 0.29 -64.30 35.14
N SER A 15 -0.07 -64.30 33.85
CA SER A 15 -1.34 -63.87 33.27
C SER A 15 -2.38 -63.15 34.14
N ALA A 16 -2.79 -61.96 33.68
CA ALA A 16 -4.21 -61.57 33.65
C ALA A 16 -4.46 -60.69 32.43
N MET A 17 -5.24 -61.23 31.49
CA MET A 17 -5.89 -60.50 30.41
C MET A 17 -6.66 -59.31 30.97
N SER A 18 -6.47 -58.13 30.38
CA SER A 18 -7.54 -57.15 30.31
C SER A 18 -7.45 -56.47 28.94
N VAL A 19 -8.25 -56.99 28.02
CA VAL A 19 -8.49 -56.40 26.70
C VAL A 19 -9.38 -55.19 26.94
N VAL A 20 -8.78 -54.01 27.09
CA VAL A 20 -9.49 -52.74 26.93
C VAL A 20 -9.24 -52.30 25.49
N ALA A 21 -10.24 -52.55 24.64
CA ALA A 21 -10.30 -51.99 23.30
C ALA A 21 -10.49 -50.48 23.42
N LEU A 22 -9.37 -49.74 23.46
CA LEU A 22 -9.37 -48.29 23.36
C LEU A 22 -9.64 -47.95 21.89
N VAL A 23 -10.87 -47.54 21.60
CA VAL A 23 -11.23 -46.95 20.31
C VAL A 23 -10.49 -45.61 20.21
N THR A 24 -9.33 -45.61 19.57
CA THR A 24 -8.64 -44.40 19.13
C THR A 24 -9.47 -43.76 18.03
N PHE A 25 -10.37 -42.88 18.42
CA PHE A 25 -11.01 -41.94 17.52
C PHE A 25 -9.90 -40.96 17.06
N CYS A 26 -9.35 -41.19 15.87
CA CYS A 26 -8.50 -40.22 15.18
C CYS A 26 -9.34 -38.98 14.86
N ILE A 27 -9.46 -38.07 15.82
CA ILE A 27 -9.82 -36.68 15.55
C ILE A 27 -8.54 -36.05 15.02
N PHE A 28 -8.30 -36.17 13.71
CA PHE A 28 -7.41 -35.23 13.04
C PHE A 28 -8.06 -33.86 13.20
N PRO A 29 -7.41 -32.87 13.87
CA PRO A 29 -7.83 -31.51 13.68
C PRO A 29 -7.55 -31.21 12.21
N PHE A 30 -8.61 -31.09 11.40
CA PHE A 30 -8.53 -30.37 10.15
C PHE A 30 -8.12 -28.95 10.53
N ILE A 31 -6.83 -28.66 10.47
CA ILE A 31 -6.33 -27.30 10.48
C ILE A 31 -6.76 -26.72 9.14
N SER A 32 -7.98 -26.19 9.12
CA SER A 32 -8.45 -25.33 8.05
C SER A 32 -7.58 -24.09 8.10
N HIS A 33 -6.57 -24.05 7.23
CA HIS A 33 -5.78 -22.84 7.02
C HIS A 33 -6.72 -21.87 6.28
N ALA A 34 -7.42 -21.01 7.03
CA ALA A 34 -7.97 -19.82 6.44
C ALA A 34 -6.79 -18.98 5.97
N ALA A 35 -6.61 -18.86 4.65
CA ALA A 35 -5.62 -17.96 4.10
C ALA A 35 -6.01 -16.53 4.52
N GLU A 36 -5.06 -15.78 5.10
CA GLU A 36 -5.26 -14.38 5.40
C GLU A 36 -5.49 -13.63 4.08
N VAL A 37 -6.61 -12.90 3.96
CA VAL A 37 -7.09 -12.30 2.69
C VAL A 37 -6.03 -11.40 2.04
N CYS A 38 -5.12 -10.81 2.83
CA CYS A 38 -4.05 -9.93 2.38
C CYS A 38 -2.64 -10.54 2.45
N GLU A 39 -2.47 -11.85 2.67
CA GLU A 39 -1.15 -12.49 2.59
C GLU A 39 -0.63 -12.58 1.14
N ALA A 40 0.62 -12.18 0.93
CA ALA A 40 1.28 -12.08 -0.38
C ALA A 40 1.57 -13.43 -1.09
N SER A 41 0.85 -14.50 -0.76
CA SER A 41 1.00 -15.83 -1.39
C SER A 41 -0.30 -16.45 -1.92
N SER A 42 -1.47 -15.86 -1.69
CA SER A 42 -2.76 -16.38 -2.16
C SER A 42 -3.13 -15.85 -3.56
N ASN A 43 -2.28 -16.13 -4.55
CA ASN A 43 -2.59 -15.88 -5.97
C ASN A 43 -3.16 -17.18 -6.60
N PRO A 44 -4.48 -17.38 -6.74
CA PRO A 44 -4.96 -18.41 -7.65
C PRO A 44 -4.64 -17.95 -9.06
N SER A 45 -3.64 -18.60 -9.65
CA SER A 45 -3.21 -18.38 -11.03
C SER A 45 -4.38 -18.62 -11.97
N SER A 46 -5.02 -17.57 -12.48
CA SER A 46 -5.83 -17.68 -13.70
C SER A 46 -4.97 -17.23 -14.88
N LEU A 47 -4.18 -18.19 -15.37
CA LEU A 47 -3.66 -18.12 -16.72
C LEU A 47 -4.88 -18.17 -17.68
N PHE A 48 -4.90 -17.28 -18.66
CA PHE A 48 -5.90 -17.14 -19.74
C PHE A 48 -7.20 -16.36 -19.40
N ALA A 49 -7.08 -15.04 -19.39
CA ALA A 49 -8.19 -14.15 -19.77
C ALA A 49 -7.85 -13.52 -21.13
N THR A 50 -8.21 -14.21 -22.20
CA THR A 50 -8.16 -13.69 -23.56
C THR A 50 -9.17 -12.56 -23.70
N GLU A 51 -8.74 -11.43 -24.27
CA GLU A 51 -9.57 -10.26 -24.59
C GLU A 51 -10.87 -10.65 -25.29
N ILE A 52 -12.00 -10.08 -24.85
CA ILE A 52 -13.22 -10.04 -25.66
C ILE A 52 -13.65 -8.57 -25.81
N HIS A 53 -13.36 -8.06 -27.01
CA HIS A 53 -13.92 -6.85 -27.59
C HIS A 53 -15.46 -6.90 -27.55
N SER A 54 -16.09 -5.83 -27.08
CA SER A 54 -17.54 -5.63 -27.16
C SER A 54 -17.97 -5.31 -28.60
N GLY A 55 -18.50 -6.31 -29.30
CA GLY A 55 -19.15 -6.16 -30.59
C GLY A 55 -20.52 -6.86 -30.59
N LEU A 56 -21.59 -6.07 -30.76
CA LEU A 56 -22.96 -6.54 -30.99
C LEU A 56 -23.08 -7.24 -32.35
N GLY A 57 -23.75 -8.40 -32.44
CA GLY A 57 -24.21 -8.96 -33.71
C GLY A 57 -24.55 -10.47 -33.74
N ASN A 58 -25.82 -10.78 -33.46
CA ASN A 58 -26.70 -11.88 -33.93
C ASN A 58 -26.22 -13.34 -34.25
N THR A 59 -27.05 -14.26 -33.73
CA THR A 59 -27.46 -15.61 -34.19
C THR A 59 -26.51 -16.82 -34.09
N GLY A 60 -26.89 -17.80 -33.25
CA GLY A 60 -26.85 -19.22 -33.63
C GLY A 60 -26.26 -20.25 -32.64
N ILE A 61 -27.16 -20.93 -31.90
CA ILE A 61 -27.11 -22.36 -31.52
C ILE A 61 -26.22 -22.83 -30.33
N GLU A 62 -26.94 -23.15 -29.26
CA GLU A 62 -26.86 -24.24 -28.25
C GLU A 62 -25.58 -24.58 -27.44
N MET A 63 -25.69 -24.21 -26.17
CA MET A 63 -25.54 -25.04 -24.96
C MET A 63 -24.21 -25.78 -24.71
N ALA A 64 -23.36 -25.15 -23.89
CA ALA A 64 -22.66 -25.83 -22.82
C ALA A 64 -22.91 -25.06 -21.50
N GLN A 65 -23.64 -25.70 -20.59
CA GLN A 65 -23.91 -25.20 -19.25
C GLN A 65 -22.58 -25.08 -18.47
N SER A 66 -22.28 -23.89 -17.97
CA SER A 66 -21.50 -23.72 -16.76
C SER A 66 -22.01 -22.49 -16.02
N GLY A 67 -23.11 -22.68 -15.28
CA GLY A 67 -23.65 -21.69 -14.36
C GLY A 67 -22.85 -21.71 -13.05
N ILE A 68 -22.20 -20.60 -12.72
CA ILE A 68 -21.68 -20.33 -11.38
C ILE A 68 -22.85 -19.82 -10.52
N GLY A 69 -22.89 -20.27 -9.27
CA GLY A 69 -24.04 -20.28 -8.38
C GLY A 69 -24.84 -18.98 -8.25
N GLY A 70 -26.15 -19.12 -8.37
CA GLY A 70 -27.15 -18.20 -7.85
C GLY A 70 -28.36 -19.02 -7.41
N THR A 71 -28.61 -19.13 -6.11
CA THR A 71 -29.85 -19.73 -5.60
C THR A 71 -30.90 -18.65 -5.43
N GLY A 72 -31.51 -18.25 -6.55
CA GLY A 72 -32.74 -17.45 -6.54
C GLY A 72 -33.94 -18.37 -6.74
N ILE A 73 -34.68 -18.67 -5.67
CA ILE A 73 -36.07 -19.09 -5.79
C ILE A 73 -36.93 -17.83 -5.66
N GLY A 74 -37.68 -17.51 -6.72
CA GLY A 74 -38.84 -16.62 -6.64
C GLY A 74 -38.62 -15.18 -7.08
N SER A 75 -39.40 -14.77 -8.08
CA SER A 75 -39.45 -13.50 -8.80
C SER A 75 -39.26 -12.21 -7.99
N SER A 76 -38.38 -11.34 -8.53
CA SER A 76 -38.13 -9.94 -8.18
C SER A 76 -37.27 -9.70 -6.93
N GLY A 77 -35.96 -9.57 -7.14
CA GLY A 77 -35.02 -9.11 -6.12
C GLY A 77 -33.66 -8.73 -6.70
N ILE A 78 -33.26 -7.49 -6.46
CA ILE A 78 -32.02 -6.83 -6.90
C ILE A 78 -30.89 -7.30 -5.98
N GLY A 79 -29.70 -7.55 -6.54
CA GLY A 79 -28.55 -8.09 -5.82
C GLY A 79 -28.19 -7.32 -4.56
N GLY A 80 -28.15 -8.05 -3.44
CA GLY A 80 -27.68 -7.59 -2.14
C GLY A 80 -27.66 -8.75 -1.14
N THR A 81 -26.48 -9.05 -0.63
CA THR A 81 -26.19 -9.75 0.65
C THR A 81 -24.72 -9.43 0.94
N GLY A 82 -24.32 -8.55 1.87
CA GLY A 82 -25.04 -8.21 3.09
C GLY A 82 -25.19 -9.45 3.96
N ILE A 83 -24.10 -10.20 4.19
CA ILE A 83 -24.12 -11.27 5.18
C ILE A 83 -23.69 -10.65 6.50
N GLU A 84 -24.68 -10.41 7.37
CA GLU A 84 -24.49 -10.42 8.81
C GLU A 84 -24.15 -11.87 9.20
N ILE A 85 -22.92 -12.12 9.65
CA ILE A 85 -22.58 -13.35 10.36
C ILE A 85 -22.53 -12.99 11.84
N SER A 86 -23.55 -13.40 12.57
CA SER A 86 -23.57 -13.49 14.02
C SER A 86 -22.57 -14.55 14.49
N ASP A 87 -21.75 -14.19 15.48
CA ASP A 87 -21.01 -15.05 16.41
C ASP A 87 -20.23 -16.23 15.81
N TYR A 88 -19.04 -15.94 15.29
CA TYR A 88 -17.94 -16.91 15.29
C TYR A 88 -16.71 -16.27 15.93
N SER A 89 -16.41 -16.71 17.16
CA SER A 89 -15.19 -16.35 17.89
C SER A 89 -14.01 -17.03 17.19
N ASP A 90 -13.25 -16.26 16.41
CA ASP A 90 -11.97 -16.71 15.89
C ASP A 90 -10.88 -16.45 16.93
N ASN A 91 -10.21 -17.53 17.33
CA ASN A 91 -9.09 -17.53 18.28
C ASN A 91 -7.78 -17.84 17.54
N GLY A 92 -7.69 -17.51 16.24
CA GLY A 92 -6.48 -17.51 15.44
C GLY A 92 -5.81 -16.13 15.44
N GLU A 93 -4.51 -16.12 15.78
CA GLU A 93 -3.53 -15.03 15.67
C GLU A 93 -4.07 -13.58 15.56
N LYS A 94 -4.07 -12.91 16.72
CA LYS A 94 -4.33 -11.48 16.93
C LYS A 94 -3.63 -10.59 15.89
N THR A 95 -4.34 -10.22 14.82
CA THR A 95 -4.06 -9.02 14.02
C THR A 95 -3.99 -7.82 14.97
N ILE A 96 -3.10 -6.86 14.67
CA ILE A 96 -2.44 -5.88 15.56
C ILE A 96 -3.39 -4.83 16.19
N ILE A 97 -4.60 -5.18 16.58
CA ILE A 97 -5.60 -4.26 17.08
C ILE A 97 -6.17 -4.79 18.40
N ASP A 98 -5.60 -4.34 19.52
CA ASP A 98 -6.17 -4.57 20.84
C ASP A 98 -7.50 -3.80 20.98
N ASN A 99 -8.55 -4.54 21.32
CA ASN A 99 -9.97 -4.16 21.22
C ASN A 99 -10.46 -3.15 22.26
N ASN A 100 -9.66 -2.19 22.74
CA ASN A 100 -10.21 -1.25 23.74
C ASN A 100 -9.59 0.15 23.84
N GLU A 101 -9.03 0.71 22.75
CA GLU A 101 -8.55 2.11 22.73
C GLU A 101 -8.36 2.63 21.28
N LEU A 102 -9.38 2.48 20.42
CA LEU A 102 -9.28 2.72 18.96
C LEU A 102 -9.96 4.03 18.54
N ASN A 103 -9.36 5.17 18.88
CA ASN A 103 -9.65 6.38 18.12
C ASN A 103 -8.69 6.42 16.92
N GLY A 104 -9.16 6.01 15.75
CA GLY A 104 -8.46 6.17 14.47
C GLY A 104 -7.15 5.39 14.31
N THR A 105 -7.06 4.57 13.27
CA THR A 105 -5.80 3.99 12.77
C THR A 105 -5.44 4.65 11.44
N GLY A 106 -4.22 5.15 11.35
CA GLY A 106 -3.63 5.68 10.13
C GLY A 106 -2.80 4.61 9.45
N ILE A 107 -3.07 4.34 8.19
CA ILE A 107 -2.38 3.32 7.42
C ILE A 107 -1.72 4.00 6.22
N ILE A 108 -0.40 3.89 6.11
CA ILE A 108 0.37 4.50 5.03
C ILE A 108 1.15 3.42 4.29
N GLY A 109 0.84 3.21 3.01
CA GLY A 109 1.50 2.17 2.23
C GLY A 109 0.95 1.98 0.84
N LEU A 110 1.43 0.95 0.15
CA LEU A 110 1.01 0.60 -1.19
C LEU A 110 -0.25 -0.26 -1.17
N ILE A 111 -1.16 -0.03 -2.11
CA ILE A 111 -2.27 -0.96 -2.38
C ILE A 111 -1.68 -2.24 -3.01
N THR A 112 -2.00 -3.40 -2.45
CA THR A 112 -1.47 -4.70 -2.90
C THR A 112 -2.54 -5.65 -3.43
N GLY A 113 -3.83 -5.36 -3.21
CA GLY A 113 -4.95 -6.21 -3.63
C GLY A 113 -6.31 -5.51 -3.57
N PHE A 114 -7.35 -6.21 -4.05
CA PHE A 114 -8.74 -5.75 -4.15
C PHE A 114 -9.75 -6.78 -3.60
N ALA A 115 -11.01 -6.34 -3.40
CA ALA A 115 -12.09 -6.92 -2.58
C ALA A 115 -12.05 -6.43 -1.12
N SER A 116 -12.18 -5.10 -0.93
CA SER A 116 -11.45 -4.30 0.07
C SER A 116 -10.02 -4.02 -0.40
N ILE A 117 -9.39 -2.91 0.00
CA ILE A 117 -8.00 -2.67 -0.39
C ILE A 117 -7.09 -3.34 0.66
N CYS A 118 -6.06 -4.05 0.20
CA CYS A 118 -5.01 -4.55 1.07
C CYS A 118 -3.86 -3.54 1.12
N VAL A 119 -3.56 -3.00 2.29
CA VAL A 119 -2.43 -2.07 2.52
C VAL A 119 -1.69 -2.52 3.77
N ASN A 120 -0.37 -2.68 3.68
CA ASN A 120 0.45 -3.16 4.80
C ASN A 120 0.01 -4.52 5.37
N GLY A 121 -0.64 -5.37 4.56
CA GLY A 121 -1.22 -6.64 5.01
C GLY A 121 -2.58 -6.51 5.72
N ILE A 122 -3.12 -5.30 5.84
CA ILE A 122 -4.42 -5.03 6.48
C ILE A 122 -5.49 -4.96 5.39
N GLU A 123 -6.56 -5.73 5.54
CA GLU A 123 -7.78 -5.59 4.74
C GLU A 123 -8.55 -4.35 5.22
N ILE A 124 -8.74 -3.38 4.33
CA ILE A 124 -9.42 -2.13 4.62
C ILE A 124 -10.70 -2.06 3.81
N HIS A 125 -11.83 -2.16 4.50
CA HIS A 125 -13.14 -2.00 3.92
C HIS A 125 -13.44 -0.52 3.65
N TYR A 126 -14.18 -0.27 2.58
CA TYR A 126 -14.67 1.07 2.24
C TYR A 126 -16.03 0.94 1.56
N ASN A 127 -16.79 2.03 1.54
CA ASN A 127 -18.10 2.08 0.90
C ASN A 127 -18.27 3.39 0.15
N LYS A 128 -19.43 3.59 -0.50
CA LYS A 128 -19.73 4.79 -1.30
C LYS A 128 -19.62 6.13 -0.55
N ASN A 129 -19.65 6.11 0.78
CA ASN A 129 -19.52 7.30 1.63
C ASN A 129 -18.07 7.57 2.06
N THR A 130 -17.14 6.64 1.81
CA THR A 130 -15.72 6.84 2.11
C THR A 130 -15.19 7.99 1.27
N LEU A 131 -14.59 9.00 1.91
CA LEU A 131 -14.00 10.13 1.22
C LEU A 131 -12.72 9.71 0.50
N VAL A 132 -12.67 9.88 -0.81
CA VAL A 132 -11.46 9.63 -1.60
C VAL A 132 -10.89 10.95 -2.10
N ILE A 133 -9.61 11.16 -1.89
CA ILE A 133 -8.86 12.33 -2.36
C ILE A 133 -7.69 11.83 -3.20
N MET A 134 -7.39 12.49 -4.31
CA MET A 134 -6.21 12.27 -5.13
C MET A 134 -5.46 13.57 -5.29
N ASP A 135 -4.22 13.63 -4.78
CA ASP A 135 -3.35 14.80 -4.89
C ASP A 135 -4.01 16.12 -4.41
N GLY A 136 -4.80 16.04 -3.34
CA GLY A 136 -5.52 17.17 -2.74
C GLY A 136 -6.88 17.49 -3.36
N LEU A 137 -7.29 16.79 -4.42
CA LEU A 137 -8.58 16.97 -5.10
C LEU A 137 -9.54 15.82 -4.81
N PRO A 138 -10.87 16.07 -4.75
CA PRO A 138 -11.85 14.99 -4.63
C PRO A 138 -11.71 13.96 -5.75
N ALA A 139 -11.79 12.68 -5.39
CA ALA A 139 -11.69 11.55 -6.30
C ALA A 139 -12.75 10.49 -5.97
N SER A 140 -12.74 9.39 -6.73
CA SER A 140 -13.66 8.28 -6.53
C SER A 140 -12.91 7.00 -6.19
N ILE A 141 -13.63 6.04 -5.59
CA ILE A 141 -13.13 4.69 -5.32
C ILE A 141 -12.60 4.01 -6.59
N SER A 142 -13.18 4.30 -7.77
CA SER A 142 -12.74 3.73 -9.04
C SER A 142 -11.32 4.17 -9.46
N ASN A 143 -10.78 5.21 -8.83
CA ASN A 143 -9.43 5.70 -9.05
C ASN A 143 -8.35 4.91 -8.28
N LEU A 144 -8.75 4.05 -7.33
CA LEU A 144 -7.84 3.18 -6.60
C LEU A 144 -7.26 2.13 -7.54
N LYS A 145 -5.94 1.91 -7.47
CA LYS A 145 -5.18 0.94 -8.26
C LYS A 145 -4.11 0.28 -7.39
N ILE A 146 -3.81 -0.99 -7.68
CA ILE A 146 -2.66 -1.68 -7.07
C ILE A 146 -1.38 -0.90 -7.36
N GLY A 147 -0.47 -0.88 -6.39
CA GLY A 147 0.79 -0.16 -6.44
C GLY A 147 0.69 1.34 -6.17
N GLN A 148 -0.51 1.91 -6.03
CA GLN A 148 -0.64 3.30 -5.57
C GLN A 148 -0.25 3.43 -4.10
N MET A 149 0.44 4.52 -3.79
CA MET A 149 0.71 4.94 -2.43
C MET A 149 -0.52 5.64 -1.86
N VAL A 150 -1.00 5.16 -0.72
CA VAL A 150 -2.17 5.73 -0.04
C VAL A 150 -1.88 6.07 1.41
N VAL A 151 -2.60 7.08 1.89
CA VAL A 151 -2.75 7.41 3.31
C VAL A 151 -4.22 7.18 3.65
N VAL A 152 -4.50 6.25 4.54
CA VAL A 152 -5.84 5.89 4.96
C VAL A 152 -6.03 6.28 6.42
N ARG A 153 -7.13 6.98 6.70
CA ARG A 153 -7.65 7.09 8.06
C ARG A 153 -8.80 6.11 8.20
N ALA A 154 -8.60 5.10 9.03
CA ALA A 154 -9.55 4.03 9.28
C ALA A 154 -10.00 4.03 10.74
N GLU A 155 -11.18 3.50 10.97
CA GLU A 155 -11.67 3.13 12.30
C GLU A 155 -11.78 1.61 12.38
N SER A 156 -11.75 1.08 13.60
CA SER A 156 -12.00 -0.33 13.84
C SER A 156 -13.47 -0.53 14.21
N SER A 157 -14.16 -1.40 13.48
CA SER A 157 -15.51 -1.86 13.80
C SER A 157 -15.53 -3.37 13.68
N ASP A 158 -15.94 -4.08 14.74
CA ASP A 158 -16.06 -5.54 14.76
C ASP A 158 -14.77 -6.27 14.31
N GLY A 159 -13.61 -5.74 14.74
CA GLY A 159 -12.29 -6.28 14.37
C GLY A 159 -11.85 -5.98 12.93
N LYS A 160 -12.62 -5.20 12.17
CA LYS A 160 -12.32 -4.84 10.78
C LYS A 160 -11.90 -3.38 10.66
N ALA A 161 -10.92 -3.10 9.81
CA ALA A 161 -10.56 -1.72 9.46
C ALA A 161 -11.54 -1.15 8.42
N ILE A 162 -12.22 -0.06 8.75
CA ILE A 162 -13.15 0.64 7.87
C ILE A 162 -12.59 2.03 7.56
N ALA A 163 -12.33 2.31 6.29
CA ALA A 163 -11.82 3.60 5.85
C ALA A 163 -12.87 4.71 5.96
N GLN A 164 -12.53 5.74 6.73
CA GLN A 164 -13.25 7.02 6.75
C GLN A 164 -12.76 7.92 5.61
N GLN A 165 -11.45 7.86 5.32
CA GLN A 165 -10.83 8.62 4.25
C GLN A 165 -9.67 7.85 3.64
N ILE A 166 -9.55 7.90 2.31
CA ILE A 166 -8.44 7.36 1.54
C ILE A 166 -7.86 8.48 0.69
N ALA A 167 -6.59 8.81 0.88
CA ALA A 167 -5.88 9.75 0.04
C ALA A 167 -4.84 9.01 -0.81
N ILE A 168 -4.92 9.21 -2.12
CA ILE A 168 -3.92 8.74 -3.09
C ILE A 168 -2.88 9.85 -3.24
N LEU A 169 -1.62 9.53 -2.95
CA LEU A 169 -0.51 10.48 -3.06
C LEU A 169 0.45 10.02 -4.15
N HIS A 170 0.55 10.79 -5.22
CA HIS A 170 1.62 10.58 -6.20
C HIS A 170 2.88 11.31 -5.73
N ALA A 171 4.03 10.63 -5.87
CA ALA A 171 5.33 11.21 -5.58
C ALA A 171 5.62 12.38 -6.52
N THR A 172 5.25 12.24 -7.80
CA THR A 172 5.32 13.30 -8.81
C THR A 172 4.33 13.08 -9.96
N ILE A 173 3.90 14.18 -10.58
CA ILE A 173 3.05 14.23 -11.77
C ILE A 173 3.64 15.24 -12.73
N GLY A 174 4.00 14.82 -13.93
CA GLY A 174 4.61 15.72 -14.91
C GLY A 174 5.10 15.00 -16.17
N PRO A 175 5.75 15.74 -17.09
CA PRO A 175 6.34 15.17 -18.27
C PRO A 175 7.61 14.38 -17.94
N VAL A 176 7.80 13.26 -18.65
CA VAL A 176 9.07 12.53 -18.68
C VAL A 176 10.07 13.32 -19.53
N THR A 177 11.15 13.77 -18.93
CA THR A 177 12.20 14.57 -19.59
C THR A 177 13.42 13.75 -19.99
N HIS A 178 13.54 12.52 -19.49
CA HIS A 178 14.63 11.61 -19.84
C HIS A 178 14.21 10.16 -19.63
N VAL A 179 14.71 9.28 -20.49
CA VAL A 179 14.59 7.82 -20.37
C VAL A 179 16.00 7.24 -20.46
N ASN A 180 16.34 6.35 -19.53
CA ASN A 180 17.56 5.56 -19.55
C ASN A 180 17.19 4.08 -19.52
N SER A 181 17.09 3.50 -20.71
CA SER A 181 16.74 2.10 -20.91
C SER A 181 17.78 1.12 -20.33
N ALA A 182 19.04 1.52 -20.18
CA ALA A 182 20.11 0.68 -19.64
C ALA A 182 20.02 0.49 -18.11
N THR A 183 19.62 1.53 -17.38
CA THR A 183 19.44 1.49 -15.91
C THR A 183 17.99 1.29 -15.50
N ASN A 184 17.09 1.24 -16.47
CA ASN A 184 15.65 1.15 -16.28
C ASN A 184 15.05 2.34 -15.50
N GLU A 185 15.51 3.55 -15.84
CA GLU A 185 15.18 4.78 -15.12
C GLU A 185 14.53 5.82 -16.04
N ILE A 186 13.66 6.64 -15.47
CA ILE A 186 13.13 7.86 -16.10
C ILE A 186 13.35 9.08 -15.22
N LYS A 187 13.28 10.27 -15.83
CA LYS A 187 13.23 11.54 -15.08
C LYS A 187 11.92 12.26 -15.28
N VAL A 188 11.31 12.69 -14.17
CA VAL A 188 10.08 13.50 -14.14
C VAL A 188 10.31 14.61 -13.13
N LEU A 189 10.18 15.88 -13.54
CA LEU A 189 10.43 17.06 -12.69
C LEU A 189 11.79 17.03 -11.95
N ASN A 190 12.86 16.56 -12.60
CA ASN A 190 14.19 16.30 -12.01
C ASN A 190 14.28 15.18 -10.98
N GLN A 191 13.19 14.46 -10.70
CA GLN A 191 13.21 13.25 -9.89
C GLN A 191 13.73 12.07 -10.72
N THR A 192 14.64 11.28 -10.16
CA THR A 192 15.05 10.00 -10.78
C THR A 192 14.14 8.89 -10.29
N ILE A 193 13.50 8.19 -11.23
CA ILE A 193 12.51 7.15 -10.94
C ILE A 193 13.03 5.84 -11.50
N GLN A 194 13.23 4.84 -10.63
CA GLN A 194 13.57 3.47 -10.97
C GLN A 194 12.30 2.69 -11.28
N LEU A 195 12.21 2.13 -12.49
CA LEU A 195 11.10 1.25 -12.85
C LEU A 195 11.40 -0.18 -12.39
N GLN A 196 10.35 -0.95 -12.08
CA GLN A 196 10.47 -2.33 -11.57
C GLN A 196 10.28 -3.41 -12.64
N SER A 197 9.68 -3.10 -13.80
CA SER A 197 9.55 -4.07 -14.89
C SER A 197 10.77 -4.13 -15.77
N HIS A 198 10.73 -5.08 -16.68
CA HIS A 198 11.75 -5.33 -17.67
C HIS A 198 11.58 -4.31 -18.83
N HIS A 199 12.55 -3.41 -18.94
CA HIS A 199 12.74 -2.42 -20.00
C HIS A 199 11.75 -1.23 -20.02
N VAL A 200 12.28 -0.04 -19.79
CA VAL A 200 11.58 1.21 -20.12
C VAL A 200 11.50 1.34 -21.64
N SER A 201 10.31 1.68 -22.15
CA SER A 201 10.16 2.08 -23.55
C SER A 201 10.60 3.55 -23.70
N GLU A 202 11.43 3.83 -24.71
CA GLU A 202 11.74 5.20 -25.14
C GLU A 202 10.46 6.00 -25.49
N GLU A 203 9.34 5.33 -25.74
CA GLU A 203 8.03 5.94 -25.98
C GLU A 203 7.46 6.71 -24.78
N LEU A 204 7.99 6.48 -23.57
CA LEU A 204 7.63 7.30 -22.41
C LEU A 204 8.19 8.72 -22.48
N TYR A 205 9.22 8.95 -23.29
CA TYR A 205 9.80 10.29 -23.46
C TYR A 205 8.73 11.31 -23.88
N GLU A 206 8.73 12.49 -23.24
CA GLU A 206 7.75 13.57 -23.38
C GLU A 206 6.30 13.24 -22.99
N LYS A 207 6.01 11.99 -22.61
CA LYS A 207 4.71 11.63 -22.09
C LYS A 207 4.53 12.14 -20.67
N TRP A 208 3.29 12.42 -20.32
CA TRP A 208 2.92 12.77 -18.96
C TRP A 208 2.59 11.53 -18.16
N VAL A 209 3.08 11.49 -16.93
CA VAL A 209 2.87 10.37 -16.03
C VAL A 209 2.45 10.84 -14.64
N ARG A 210 1.64 10.02 -13.96
CA ARG A 210 1.55 10.02 -12.49
C ARG A 210 2.39 8.88 -11.94
N VAL A 211 3.21 9.19 -10.94
CA VAL A 211 4.14 8.21 -10.35
C VAL A 211 3.81 8.03 -8.88
N SER A 212 3.39 6.82 -8.51
CA SER A 212 3.45 6.35 -7.12
C SER A 212 4.75 5.57 -6.91
N GLY A 213 5.31 5.67 -5.72
CA GLY A 213 6.53 4.98 -5.37
C GLY A 213 7.07 5.38 -4.01
N LEU A 214 8.10 4.67 -3.58
CA LEU A 214 8.76 4.90 -2.29
C LEU A 214 10.16 5.48 -2.54
N ARG A 215 10.52 6.54 -1.80
CA ARG A 215 11.82 7.21 -1.94
C ARG A 215 12.90 6.51 -1.13
N LEU A 216 14.05 6.30 -1.76
CA LEU A 216 15.29 5.89 -1.13
C LEU A 216 15.97 7.07 -0.42
N ALA A 217 16.98 6.77 0.40
CA ALA A 217 17.86 7.76 1.04
C ALA A 217 18.55 8.69 0.03
N SER A 218 18.79 8.22 -1.19
CA SER A 218 19.37 9.00 -2.29
C SER A 218 18.41 10.02 -2.92
N GLY A 219 17.11 9.98 -2.57
CA GLY A 219 16.05 10.72 -3.25
C GLY A 219 15.49 10.01 -4.50
N LYS A 220 16.12 8.94 -4.97
CA LYS A 220 15.58 8.11 -6.06
C LYS A 220 14.24 7.47 -5.64
N ILE A 221 13.25 7.52 -6.52
CA ILE A 221 11.94 6.90 -6.30
C ILE A 221 11.96 5.50 -6.90
N ILE A 222 11.68 4.47 -6.09
CA ILE A 222 11.33 3.14 -6.62
C ILE A 222 9.85 3.18 -6.99
N ALA A 223 9.55 3.17 -8.30
CA ALA A 223 8.18 3.24 -8.79
C ALA A 223 7.41 1.98 -8.38
N SER A 224 6.21 2.19 -7.85
CA SER A 224 5.25 1.15 -7.50
C SER A 224 4.06 1.13 -8.45
N HIS A 225 3.73 2.27 -9.07
CA HIS A 225 2.70 2.36 -10.10
C HIS A 225 2.97 3.59 -10.98
N ILE A 226 2.88 3.42 -12.29
CA ILE A 226 3.01 4.50 -13.27
C ILE A 226 1.76 4.54 -14.13
N GLN A 227 1.09 5.69 -14.13
CA GLN A 227 -0.05 5.94 -15.00
C GLN A 227 0.35 6.89 -16.11
N LEU A 228 0.22 6.46 -17.36
CA LEU A 228 0.26 7.37 -18.51
C LEU A 228 -0.99 8.26 -18.53
N ILE A 229 -0.82 9.57 -18.70
CA ILE A 229 -1.93 10.52 -18.71
C ILE A 229 -1.79 11.52 -19.86
N LYS A 230 -2.90 12.19 -20.20
CA LYS A 230 -2.85 13.37 -21.06
C LYS A 230 -2.11 14.51 -20.34
N PRO A 231 -1.43 15.41 -21.06
CA PRO A 231 -0.81 16.58 -20.47
C PRO A 231 -1.79 17.39 -19.62
N LEU A 232 -1.34 17.82 -18.44
CA LEU A 232 -2.08 18.70 -17.55
C LEU A 232 -1.49 20.12 -17.61
N GLU A 233 -2.26 21.11 -17.17
CA GLU A 233 -1.77 22.49 -17.07
C GLU A 233 -0.69 22.64 -15.98
N GLN A 234 -0.79 21.84 -14.93
CA GLN A 234 0.10 21.86 -13.77
C GLN A 234 0.80 20.52 -13.56
N SER A 235 2.07 20.60 -13.20
CA SER A 235 2.83 19.50 -12.62
C SER A 235 2.74 19.54 -11.10
N THR A 236 2.92 18.39 -10.46
CA THR A 236 2.88 18.25 -9.00
C THR A 236 4.11 17.51 -8.50
N ILE A 237 4.68 17.98 -7.40
CA ILE A 237 5.72 17.27 -6.65
C ILE A 237 5.30 17.18 -5.18
N ASN A 238 5.41 15.98 -4.61
CA ASN A 238 5.26 15.75 -3.17
C ASN A 238 6.61 15.27 -2.61
N GLY A 239 7.09 15.89 -1.54
CA GLY A 239 8.36 15.52 -0.93
C GLY A 239 8.75 16.39 0.25
N LEU A 240 10.00 16.27 0.68
CA LEU A 240 10.57 17.07 1.77
C LEU A 240 11.27 18.32 1.25
N ILE A 241 11.12 19.44 1.96
CA ILE A 241 11.94 20.63 1.74
C ILE A 241 13.38 20.32 2.16
N THR A 242 14.29 20.27 1.19
CA THR A 242 15.72 19.99 1.41
C THR A 242 16.55 21.27 1.52
N GLN A 243 16.09 22.35 0.90
CA GLN A 243 16.73 23.66 0.93
C GLN A 243 15.68 24.78 0.77
N ILE A 244 15.92 25.91 1.43
CA ILE A 244 15.13 27.13 1.33
C ILE A 244 16.08 28.27 0.96
N ASN A 245 15.76 28.99 -0.11
CA ASN A 245 16.45 30.21 -0.53
C ASN A 245 15.42 31.35 -0.65
N PRO A 246 15.84 32.63 -0.74
CA PRO A 246 14.89 33.71 -1.03
C PRO A 246 14.17 33.49 -2.37
N GLY A 247 12.84 33.36 -2.34
CA GLY A 247 12.00 33.21 -3.53
C GLY A 247 11.89 31.79 -4.10
N GLU A 248 12.63 30.82 -3.56
CA GLU A 248 12.54 29.42 -4.01
C GLU A 248 12.82 28.39 -2.89
N ILE A 249 12.35 27.17 -3.12
CA ILE A 249 12.69 26.00 -2.30
C ILE A 249 13.12 24.84 -3.19
N ILE A 250 13.85 23.89 -2.62
CA ILE A 250 14.18 22.62 -3.27
C ILE A 250 13.44 21.49 -2.56
N ILE A 251 12.58 20.77 -3.28
CA ILE A 251 11.82 19.61 -2.78
C ILE A 251 12.44 18.34 -3.36
N ASP A 252 13.12 17.56 -2.53
CA ASP A 252 13.81 16.33 -2.94
C ASP A 252 14.61 16.47 -4.27
N GLY A 253 15.24 17.63 -4.51
CA GLY A 253 16.01 17.95 -5.72
C GLY A 253 15.25 18.71 -6.82
N THR A 254 13.93 18.79 -6.76
CA THR A 254 13.11 19.62 -7.68
C THR A 254 13.12 21.07 -7.21
N ARG A 255 13.52 22.00 -8.09
CA ARG A 255 13.44 23.44 -7.82
C ARG A 255 12.00 23.93 -7.96
N VAL A 256 11.55 24.68 -6.96
CA VAL A 256 10.23 25.31 -6.92
C VAL A 256 10.41 26.79 -6.65
N GLU A 257 9.92 27.62 -7.58
CA GLU A 257 10.00 29.07 -7.52
C GLU A 257 8.62 29.64 -7.17
N PHE A 258 8.63 30.73 -6.41
CA PHE A 258 7.41 31.44 -6.05
C PHE A 258 7.45 32.84 -6.65
N SER A 259 6.27 33.35 -7.01
CA SER A 259 6.16 34.79 -7.26
C SER A 259 6.42 35.54 -5.95
N PRO A 260 7.03 36.75 -5.98
CA PRO A 260 7.35 37.50 -4.76
C PRO A 260 6.17 37.71 -3.81
N GLN A 261 4.96 37.82 -4.36
CA GLN A 261 3.71 38.02 -3.61
C GLN A 261 3.10 36.72 -3.05
N SER A 262 3.58 35.56 -3.51
CA SER A 262 3.05 34.23 -3.17
C SER A 262 4.00 33.42 -2.28
N TRP A 263 5.04 34.06 -1.72
CA TRP A 263 5.98 33.38 -0.85
C TRP A 263 5.27 32.88 0.43
N PRO A 264 5.29 31.58 0.72
CA PRO A 264 4.71 31.03 1.94
C PRO A 264 5.53 31.42 3.18
N ASN A 265 4.83 31.81 4.23
CA ASN A 265 5.45 31.98 5.55
C ASN A 265 5.65 30.60 6.22
N ASP A 266 6.58 30.52 7.17
CA ASP A 266 6.76 29.37 8.07
C ASP A 266 7.20 28.04 7.42
N LEU A 267 7.82 28.08 6.24
CA LEU A 267 8.49 26.91 5.69
C LEU A 267 9.76 26.58 6.46
N THR A 268 9.94 25.29 6.80
CA THR A 268 11.16 24.78 7.42
C THR A 268 11.74 23.63 6.60
N LYS A 269 13.07 23.47 6.69
CA LYS A 269 13.74 22.32 6.10
C LYS A 269 13.26 21.04 6.81
N GLY A 270 12.99 19.99 6.03
CA GLY A 270 12.47 18.72 6.52
C GLY A 270 10.94 18.66 6.60
N MET A 271 10.24 19.73 6.25
CA MET A 271 8.78 19.74 6.17
C MET A 271 8.30 19.03 4.90
N GLU A 272 7.24 18.22 5.02
CA GLU A 272 6.55 17.60 3.90
C GLU A 272 5.68 18.64 3.20
N ILE A 273 5.77 18.68 1.86
CA ILE A 273 4.99 19.61 1.07
C ILE A 273 4.55 18.98 -0.25
N SER A 274 3.35 19.33 -0.69
CA SER A 274 2.88 19.11 -2.05
C SER A 274 2.75 20.45 -2.75
N VAL A 275 3.43 20.61 -3.89
CA VAL A 275 3.35 21.83 -4.71
C VAL A 275 2.84 21.46 -6.08
N SER A 276 1.86 22.22 -6.58
CA SER A 276 1.45 22.20 -7.97
C SER A 276 1.68 23.55 -8.65
N GLY A 277 2.03 23.50 -9.93
CA GLY A 277 2.37 24.69 -10.71
C GLY A 277 2.85 24.37 -12.11
N HIS A 278 3.25 25.40 -12.86
CA HIS A 278 3.72 25.22 -14.22
C HIS A 278 5.18 24.76 -14.24
N TRP A 279 5.45 23.66 -14.95
CA TRP A 279 6.82 23.19 -15.17
C TRP A 279 7.43 23.85 -16.41
N ASN A 280 8.52 24.62 -16.22
CA ASN A 280 9.19 25.32 -17.32
C ASN A 280 10.35 24.53 -17.96
N GLY A 281 10.53 23.25 -17.58
CA GLY A 281 11.66 22.42 -18.00
C GLY A 281 12.80 22.33 -16.97
N THR A 282 12.86 23.24 -16.00
CA THR A 282 13.91 23.29 -14.97
C THR A 282 13.36 23.41 -13.55
N SER A 283 12.31 24.22 -13.36
CA SER A 283 11.65 24.48 -12.09
C SER A 283 10.13 24.48 -12.23
N ILE A 284 9.43 24.28 -11.10
CA ILE A 284 7.99 24.49 -10.99
C ILE A 284 7.78 25.94 -10.55
N LEU A 285 7.05 26.74 -11.35
CA LEU A 285 6.49 28.00 -10.87
C LEU A 285 5.24 27.68 -10.05
N ALA A 286 5.37 27.78 -8.73
CA ALA A 286 4.33 27.36 -7.78
C ALA A 286 3.05 28.19 -7.93
N GLN A 287 1.91 27.49 -7.92
CA GLN A 287 0.58 28.10 -7.98
C GLN A 287 -0.30 27.64 -6.81
N ALA A 288 -0.12 26.40 -6.34
CA ALA A 288 -0.73 25.93 -5.11
C ALA A 288 0.28 25.14 -4.28
N LEU A 289 0.13 25.22 -2.96
CA LEU A 289 1.02 24.63 -1.98
C LEU A 289 0.21 24.09 -0.82
N TYR A 290 0.47 22.83 -0.47
CA TYR A 290 -0.14 22.14 0.65
C TYR A 290 0.95 21.67 1.59
N VAL A 291 0.99 22.27 2.78
CA VAL A 291 1.89 21.87 3.87
C VAL A 291 1.38 20.61 4.55
N GLU A 292 2.29 19.67 4.81
CA GLU A 292 2.11 18.43 5.57
C GLU A 292 0.84 17.66 5.16
N PRO A 293 0.67 17.33 3.86
CA PRO A 293 -0.54 16.69 3.37
C PRO A 293 -0.83 15.36 4.07
N THR A 294 0.21 14.54 4.33
CA THR A 294 0.05 13.26 5.02
C THR A 294 -0.46 13.45 6.44
N ARG A 295 0.12 14.42 7.17
CA ARG A 295 -0.29 14.75 8.55
C ARG A 295 -1.75 15.17 8.64
N LYS A 296 -2.22 16.02 7.71
CA LYS A 296 -3.61 16.49 7.68
C LYS A 296 -4.62 15.36 7.52
N ILE A 297 -4.27 14.35 6.71
CA ILE A 297 -5.12 13.16 6.52
C ILE A 297 -5.16 12.32 7.81
N LEU A 298 -4.03 12.25 8.52
CA LEU A 298 -3.86 11.49 9.76
C LEU A 298 -4.33 12.24 11.01
N GLU A 299 -4.98 13.39 10.88
CA GLU A 299 -5.55 14.09 12.03
C GLU A 299 -6.52 13.17 12.79
N ASN A 300 -6.41 13.19 14.13
CA ASN A 300 -7.18 12.39 15.08
C ASN A 300 -6.91 10.87 15.01
N VAL A 301 -5.78 10.46 14.44
CA VAL A 301 -5.28 9.09 14.52
C VAL A 301 -4.43 8.91 15.76
N GLN A 302 -4.62 7.79 16.46
CA GLN A 302 -3.75 7.38 17.57
C GLN A 302 -2.72 6.34 17.13
N ARG A 303 -3.13 5.37 16.32
CA ARG A 303 -2.29 4.25 15.88
C ARG A 303 -1.82 4.44 14.44
N ILE A 304 -0.56 4.17 14.16
CA ILE A 304 -0.02 4.20 12.79
C ILE A 304 0.51 2.83 12.39
N VAL A 305 0.18 2.40 11.17
CA VAL A 305 0.85 1.31 10.46
C VAL A 305 1.41 1.88 9.16
N MET A 306 2.74 1.85 9.01
CA MET A 306 3.41 2.49 7.88
C MET A 306 4.46 1.57 7.28
N GLU A 307 4.52 1.51 5.95
CA GLU A 307 5.65 0.88 5.24
C GLU A 307 6.45 1.89 4.45
N GLY A 308 7.75 1.68 4.28
CA GLY A 308 8.57 2.55 3.44
C GLY A 308 10.04 2.13 3.41
N TYR A 309 10.87 2.90 2.72
CA TYR A 309 12.31 2.77 2.80
C TYR A 309 12.89 3.70 3.86
N VAL A 310 13.86 3.20 4.63
CA VAL A 310 14.63 4.00 5.59
C VAL A 310 15.47 5.04 4.85
N ARG A 311 15.15 6.33 5.02
CA ARG A 311 15.79 7.44 4.30
C ARG A 311 16.96 8.08 5.06
N SER A 312 16.86 8.14 6.37
CA SER A 312 17.91 8.63 7.27
C SER A 312 17.88 7.82 8.56
N LEU A 313 19.01 7.79 9.28
CA LEU A 313 19.17 7.01 10.52
C LEU A 313 19.95 7.83 11.53
N ASN A 314 19.40 7.90 12.73
CA ASN A 314 20.06 8.32 13.95
C ASN A 314 20.00 7.17 14.98
N GLU A 315 20.53 7.36 16.19
CA GLU A 315 20.60 6.28 17.19
C GLU A 315 19.22 5.73 17.61
N GLN A 316 18.19 6.59 17.67
CA GLN A 316 16.85 6.24 18.16
C GLN A 316 15.73 6.70 17.24
N SER A 317 16.07 7.28 16.08
CA SER A 317 15.10 7.76 15.11
C SER A 317 15.55 7.53 13.68
N PHE A 318 14.60 7.52 12.78
CA PHE A 318 14.82 7.36 11.34
C PHE A 318 13.70 8.02 10.57
N GLU A 319 13.92 8.27 9.28
CA GLU A 319 12.88 8.77 8.39
C GLU A 319 12.26 7.66 7.54
N LEU A 320 10.93 7.67 7.45
CA LEU A 320 10.10 6.76 6.67
C LEU A 320 8.94 7.57 6.03
N ASN A 321 8.76 7.50 4.71
CA ASN A 321 7.72 8.25 3.97
C ASN A 321 7.58 9.74 4.36
N ASN A 322 8.69 10.47 4.44
CA ASN A 322 8.70 11.89 4.81
C ASN A 322 8.29 12.15 6.28
N GLN A 323 8.19 11.12 7.11
CA GLN A 323 7.87 11.22 8.53
C GLN A 323 9.08 10.85 9.38
N SER A 324 9.29 11.59 10.47
CA SER A 324 10.27 11.25 11.50
C SER A 324 9.67 10.23 12.46
N VAL A 325 10.38 9.12 12.63
CA VAL A 325 9.95 7.96 13.42
C VAL A 325 10.95 7.73 14.55
N GLN A 326 10.48 7.68 15.79
CA GLN A 326 11.25 7.29 16.96
C GLN A 326 11.02 5.83 17.30
N ILE A 327 12.08 5.10 17.65
CA ILE A 327 12.00 3.70 18.06
C ILE A 327 11.84 3.66 19.58
N SER A 328 10.75 3.07 20.06
CA SER A 328 10.57 2.82 21.49
C SER A 328 11.69 1.90 22.02
N PRO A 329 12.26 2.14 23.21
CA PRO A 329 13.22 1.22 23.83
C PRO A 329 12.66 -0.19 24.04
N ALA A 330 11.32 -0.32 24.12
CA ALA A 330 10.62 -1.61 24.25
C ALA A 330 10.13 -2.18 22.91
N ALA A 331 10.54 -1.60 21.78
CA ALA A 331 10.06 -2.01 20.46
C ALA A 331 10.43 -3.47 20.14
N GLN A 332 9.48 -4.18 19.56
CA GLN A 332 9.67 -5.50 18.98
C GLN A 332 10.29 -5.36 17.59
N ILE A 333 11.58 -5.65 17.48
CA ILE A 333 12.35 -5.50 16.25
C ILE A 333 12.59 -6.87 15.61
N LYS A 334 11.97 -7.09 14.44
CA LYS A 334 12.16 -8.27 13.59
C LYS A 334 13.04 -7.90 12.39
N LEU A 335 14.35 -7.91 12.58
CA LEU A 335 15.36 -7.65 11.55
C LEU A 335 16.28 -8.89 11.38
N PRO A 336 16.92 -9.07 10.20
CA PRO A 336 17.94 -10.10 9.99
C PRO A 336 19.16 -9.96 10.92
N ASP A 337 20.02 -10.99 10.91
CA ASP A 337 21.13 -11.32 11.84
C ASP A 337 21.83 -10.19 12.60
N ASP A 338 22.09 -9.04 11.97
CA ASP A 338 22.77 -7.90 12.59
C ASP A 338 21.84 -6.99 13.41
N LYS A 339 20.52 -7.26 13.44
CA LYS A 339 19.44 -6.53 14.15
C LYS A 339 19.50 -5.00 14.01
N ARG A 340 20.21 -4.51 13.00
CA ARG A 340 20.49 -3.10 12.78
C ARG A 340 19.79 -2.64 11.53
N LEU A 341 19.02 -1.57 11.70
CA LEU A 341 18.38 -0.87 10.60
C LEU A 341 19.46 -0.21 9.73
N LYS A 342 19.31 -0.30 8.40
CA LYS A 342 20.21 0.28 7.40
C LYS A 342 19.41 1.16 6.44
N LEU A 343 20.09 2.15 5.86
CA LEU A 343 19.51 2.97 4.80
C LEU A 343 19.03 2.08 3.65
N ASN A 344 17.94 2.50 3.01
CA ASN A 344 17.32 1.79 1.89
C ASN A 344 16.81 0.39 2.21
N GLN A 345 16.71 0.00 3.49
CA GLN A 345 15.93 -1.16 3.87
C GLN A 345 14.45 -0.80 3.84
N ARG A 346 13.62 -1.68 3.27
CA ARG A 346 12.18 -1.54 3.34
C ARG A 346 11.67 -2.17 4.63
N VAL A 347 10.93 -1.40 5.40
CA VAL A 347 10.37 -1.84 6.67
C VAL A 347 8.90 -1.53 6.74
N GLN A 348 8.20 -2.30 7.54
CA GLN A 348 6.89 -1.95 8.08
C GLN A 348 7.05 -1.62 9.57
N VAL A 349 6.34 -0.59 10.02
CA VAL A 349 6.32 -0.18 11.42
C VAL A 349 4.90 -0.11 11.93
N THR A 350 4.74 -0.39 13.21
CA THR A 350 3.51 -0.09 13.95
C THR A 350 3.87 0.73 15.19
N GLY A 351 3.03 1.69 15.52
CA GLY A 351 3.27 2.57 16.64
C GLY A 351 2.11 3.52 16.93
N GLN A 352 2.43 4.52 17.74
CA GLN A 352 1.51 5.57 18.17
C GLN A 352 1.92 6.92 17.56
N LEU A 353 0.94 7.71 17.17
CA LEU A 353 1.09 9.13 16.87
C LEU A 353 0.80 9.92 18.15
N THR A 354 1.81 10.60 18.68
CA THR A 354 1.67 11.38 19.93
C THR A 354 0.96 12.72 19.68
N LEU A 355 0.48 13.35 20.75
CA LEU A 355 -0.09 14.71 20.69
C LEU A 355 0.91 15.76 20.15
N ASP A 356 2.21 15.52 20.36
CA ASP A 356 3.29 16.33 19.81
C ASP A 356 3.64 15.98 18.36
N ASN A 357 2.76 15.24 17.68
CA ASN A 357 2.88 14.94 16.26
C ASN A 357 4.12 14.08 15.91
N GLN A 358 4.60 13.30 16.87
CA GLN A 358 5.73 12.38 16.74
C GLN A 358 5.23 10.95 16.60
N ILE A 359 5.85 10.17 15.72
CA ILE A 359 5.55 8.74 15.56
C ILE A 359 6.52 7.95 16.44
N VAL A 360 6.00 7.24 17.43
CA VAL A 360 6.79 6.35 18.30
C VAL A 360 6.41 4.91 18.00
N VAL A 361 7.35 4.12 17.47
CA VAL A 361 7.08 2.75 17.02
C VAL A 361 7.40 1.72 18.10
N ASP A 362 6.49 0.77 18.26
CA ASP A 362 6.59 -0.37 19.18
C ASP A 362 6.79 -1.69 18.44
N LYS A 363 6.61 -1.72 17.11
CA LYS A 363 6.94 -2.85 16.24
C LYS A 363 7.66 -2.35 14.98
N LEU A 364 8.73 -3.03 14.60
CA LEU A 364 9.45 -2.79 13.35
C LEU A 364 9.83 -4.13 12.73
N GLU A 365 9.50 -4.34 11.46
CA GLU A 365 9.85 -5.54 10.73
C GLU A 365 10.38 -5.25 9.34
N LEU A 366 11.38 -6.03 8.91
CA LEU A 366 11.84 -6.00 7.53
C LEU A 366 10.78 -6.64 6.64
N ILE A 367 10.43 -5.97 5.55
CA ILE A 367 9.54 -6.50 4.52
C ILE A 367 10.28 -6.58 3.18
N PRO A 368 9.96 -7.55 2.30
CA PRO A 368 10.58 -7.61 0.98
C PRO A 368 10.28 -6.33 0.18
N SER A 369 11.18 -5.96 -0.74
CA SER A 369 10.87 -4.91 -1.71
C SER A 369 9.58 -5.25 -2.46
N PRO A 370 8.72 -4.26 -2.77
CA PRO A 370 7.46 -4.54 -3.42
C PRO A 370 7.80 -5.11 -4.81
N VAL A 371 7.30 -6.29 -5.12
CA VAL A 371 7.31 -6.81 -6.49
C VAL A 371 5.99 -6.40 -7.09
N ILE A 372 5.92 -5.19 -7.65
CA ILE A 372 4.68 -4.76 -8.30
C ILE A 372 4.77 -5.12 -9.78
N GLN A 373 4.02 -6.17 -10.11
CA GLN A 373 3.75 -6.56 -11.48
C GLN A 373 2.68 -5.63 -12.02
N ASP A 374 3.06 -4.50 -12.60
CA ASP A 374 2.20 -3.84 -13.59
C ASP A 374 3.02 -2.91 -14.48
N ILE A 375 3.65 -3.49 -15.50
CA ILE A 375 4.04 -2.76 -16.72
C ILE A 375 3.43 -3.42 -17.97
N ASN A 376 2.58 -4.43 -17.78
CA ASN A 376 1.90 -5.10 -18.91
C ASN A 376 0.62 -4.41 -19.37
N THR A 377 0.29 -3.24 -18.82
CA THR A 377 -0.67 -2.33 -19.44
C THR A 377 -0.12 -0.91 -19.47
N ILE A 378 0.94 -0.68 -20.27
CA ILE A 378 1.00 0.58 -21.03
C ILE A 378 -0.12 0.51 -22.08
N SER A 379 -1.37 0.48 -21.62
CA SER A 379 -2.52 0.76 -22.45
C SER A 379 -2.46 2.24 -22.69
N ILE A 380 -1.87 2.64 -23.82
CA ILE A 380 -2.05 3.97 -24.36
C ILE A 380 -3.55 4.08 -24.62
N ASP A 381 -4.30 4.60 -23.64
CA ASP A 381 -5.66 5.04 -23.88
C ASP A 381 -5.58 6.24 -24.82
N SER A 382 -5.44 5.93 -26.10
CA SER A 382 -5.71 6.83 -27.19
C SER A 382 -7.22 7.01 -27.24
N GLY A 383 -7.75 7.70 -26.23
CA GLY A 383 -9.14 8.10 -26.14
C GLY A 383 -9.48 9.02 -27.30
N ASN A 384 -9.80 8.40 -28.44
CA ASN A 384 -10.25 9.03 -29.65
C ASN A 384 -11.73 8.66 -29.85
N ARG A 385 -12.59 9.59 -29.44
CA ARG A 385 -13.76 10.09 -30.18
C ARG A 385 -14.74 10.75 -29.20
N ASN A 386 -14.72 12.07 -29.19
CA ASN A 386 -15.95 12.83 -29.44
C ASN A 386 -15.54 14.10 -30.16
N ALA A 387 -15.74 14.06 -31.47
CA ALA A 387 -15.79 15.25 -32.29
C ALA A 387 -16.89 16.15 -31.72
N TYR A 388 -16.51 17.36 -31.31
CA TYR A 388 -17.44 18.44 -31.14
C TYR A 388 -17.88 18.84 -32.55
N ASP A 389 -19.09 18.44 -32.94
CA ASP A 389 -19.77 18.92 -34.15
C ASP A 389 -20.46 20.25 -33.82
N PRO A 390 -19.99 21.39 -34.34
CA PRO A 390 -20.64 22.67 -34.14
C PRO A 390 -21.71 22.85 -35.22
N ALA A 391 -22.75 22.03 -35.17
CA ALA A 391 -23.94 22.25 -35.98
C ALA A 391 -25.15 21.60 -35.31
N LEU A 392 -25.83 22.34 -34.44
CA LEU A 392 -27.29 22.34 -34.33
C LEU A 392 -27.72 23.60 -33.55
N LYS A 393 -28.68 24.30 -34.16
CA LYS A 393 -29.25 25.60 -33.80
C LYS A 393 -29.89 25.65 -32.41
#